data_AF-A0AAJ1CG91-F1
#
_entry.id   AF-A0AAJ1CG91-F1
#
_cell.length_a   1.000
_cell.length_b   1.000
_cell.length_c   1.000
_cell.angle_alpha   90.00
_cell.angle_beta   90.00
_cell.angle_gamma   90.00
#
_symmetry.space_group_name_H-M   'P 1'
#
loop_
_entity.id
_entity.type
_entity.pdbx_description
1 polymer ?
#
loop_
_entity_poly.entity_id
_entity_poly.type
_entity_poly.pdbx_seq_one_letter_code
_entity_poly.pdbx_strand_id
1 'polypeptide(L)'
;MFTVPVEKFHALAARLRAEGFDFLRSLTGMDWGEEGFGAVYHLEATATGENVVLRTLTPSREKCGLPSVCDLWKAAELNEREVFDYFGIGFLNHPDMRRLFLRDDWVGHPLRKDYDPGLNPLRMTNEVSKDSAPSFELTADGSFIRHRNVLFEEDEYVINIGPQHPATHGVLRFRVSLEGEIIRKLDVHCGYIHRGIEKMCESLTYPQTLALTDRLDYLGASQNRHALCMCIEKGLGVEVSERVQYIRTIMDELQRIDSHLLFFACLCMDMGALTAFFYGFRDREKVLDILEQTTGGRLIQTYNTIGGVQADIHSDFVRRVKEFIAYMRPTLREYHEVFTGNVIARERLKGTGVLTREDAISFGATGGTGRASGWACDVRKRHPYAMYGKVDFEEVLYDEGDCFARYMVRMREIEQSMDIIEQLIDNIPEGEYQLKMKPVIRIPEGSYYAAVEGSRGEFGVFIESRGEKSPYRMKFRSTGLPLVSCLETIARGTKIADLIAIGGTLDYVVPDIDR
;
A
#
# COMPACT_ATOMS: atom_id res chain seq x y z
N MET A 1 -9.24 20.17 -6.96
CA MET A 1 -10.17 19.05 -7.24
C MET A 1 -11.20 19.57 -8.23
N PHE A 2 -11.41 18.86 -9.34
CA PHE A 2 -12.37 19.25 -10.39
C PHE A 2 -13.56 18.29 -10.37
N THR A 3 -14.78 18.82 -10.24
CA THR A 3 -16.00 18.02 -10.34
C THR A 3 -16.38 17.86 -11.81
N VAL A 4 -16.51 16.61 -12.25
CA VAL A 4 -16.74 16.22 -13.65
C VAL A 4 -18.09 15.51 -13.74
N PRO A 5 -18.98 15.90 -14.65
CA PRO A 5 -20.21 15.16 -14.94
C PRO A 5 -19.91 13.75 -15.44
N VAL A 6 -20.70 12.77 -15.01
CA VAL A 6 -20.49 11.35 -15.28
C VAL A 6 -20.39 11.03 -16.78
N GLU A 7 -21.17 11.72 -17.62
CA GLU A 7 -21.21 11.50 -19.08
C GLU A 7 -19.91 11.90 -19.78
N LYS A 8 -19.15 12.80 -19.16
CA LYS A 8 -17.87 13.32 -19.68
C LYS A 8 -16.66 12.73 -18.97
N PHE A 9 -16.87 11.96 -17.90
CA PHE A 9 -15.80 11.50 -17.02
C PHE A 9 -14.79 10.62 -17.75
N HIS A 10 -15.24 9.56 -18.41
CA HIS A 10 -14.34 8.62 -19.11
C HIS A 10 -13.58 9.30 -20.26
N ALA A 11 -14.25 10.10 -21.08
CA ALA A 11 -13.62 10.82 -22.18
C ALA A 11 -12.54 11.81 -21.69
N LEU A 12 -12.77 12.49 -20.56
CA LEU A 12 -11.77 13.34 -19.94
C LEU A 12 -10.60 12.53 -19.37
N ALA A 13 -10.89 11.41 -18.71
CA ALA A 13 -9.87 10.51 -18.17
C ALA A 13 -8.97 9.95 -19.30
N ALA A 14 -9.55 9.53 -20.41
CA ALA A 14 -8.81 9.07 -21.59
C ALA A 14 -7.94 10.19 -22.20
N ARG A 15 -8.45 11.43 -22.23
CA ARG A 15 -7.66 12.60 -22.67
C ARG A 15 -6.48 12.86 -21.74
N LEU A 16 -6.69 12.85 -20.43
CA LEU A 16 -5.61 13.03 -19.45
C LEU A 16 -4.56 11.92 -19.55
N ARG A 17 -4.98 10.67 -19.76
CA ARG A 17 -4.07 9.56 -20.03
C ARG A 17 -3.20 9.84 -21.26
N ALA A 18 -3.79 10.35 -22.34
CA ALA A 18 -3.07 10.72 -23.56
C ALA A 18 -2.15 11.93 -23.37
N GLU A 19 -2.47 12.84 -22.45
CA GLU A 19 -1.64 13.99 -22.05
C GLU A 19 -0.48 13.60 -21.10
N GLY A 20 -0.40 12.33 -20.68
CA GLY A 20 0.71 11.80 -19.88
C GLY A 20 0.38 11.53 -18.41
N PHE A 21 -0.88 11.64 -17.98
CA PHE A 21 -1.33 11.21 -16.64
C PHE A 21 -1.47 9.69 -16.60
N ASP A 22 -0.36 9.00 -16.50
CA ASP A 22 -0.23 7.55 -16.62
C ASP A 22 -0.28 6.80 -15.29
N PHE A 23 -0.23 7.49 -14.15
CA PHE A 23 -0.27 6.89 -12.83
C PHE A 23 -1.57 7.25 -12.08
N LEU A 24 -2.42 6.24 -11.86
CA LEU A 24 -3.56 6.35 -10.94
C LEU A 24 -3.06 6.13 -9.50
N ARG A 25 -2.79 7.24 -8.82
CA ARG A 25 -2.15 7.27 -7.50
C ARG A 25 -3.06 6.76 -6.39
N SER A 26 -4.33 7.15 -6.41
CA SER A 26 -5.34 6.73 -5.43
C SER A 26 -6.75 6.88 -6.00
N LEU A 27 -7.67 5.99 -5.59
CA LEU A 27 -9.10 6.06 -5.89
C LEU A 27 -9.88 5.94 -4.58
N THR A 28 -10.74 6.91 -4.31
CA THR A 28 -11.50 6.99 -3.06
C THR A 28 -13.00 7.02 -3.35
N GLY A 29 -13.73 6.01 -2.89
CA GLY A 29 -15.19 6.03 -2.84
C GLY A 29 -15.71 6.96 -1.73
N MET A 30 -16.79 7.68 -2.04
CA MET A 30 -17.37 8.71 -1.18
C MET A 30 -18.90 8.58 -1.10
N ASP A 31 -19.43 8.85 0.09
CA ASP A 31 -20.84 9.17 0.35
C ASP A 31 -20.87 10.58 0.94
N TRP A 32 -21.33 11.57 0.15
CA TRP A 32 -21.42 12.97 0.60
C TRP A 32 -22.77 13.30 1.26
N GLY A 33 -23.60 12.29 1.58
CA GLY A 33 -24.94 12.50 2.12
C GLY A 33 -25.91 12.89 1.00
N GLU A 34 -26.59 14.02 1.14
CA GLU A 34 -27.59 14.50 0.18
C GLU A 34 -27.02 14.77 -1.22
N GLU A 35 -25.74 15.14 -1.32
CA GLU A 35 -25.04 15.32 -2.61
C GLU A 35 -24.91 14.03 -3.42
N GLY A 36 -25.03 12.86 -2.78
CA GLY A 36 -24.99 11.56 -3.42
C GLY A 36 -23.67 10.80 -3.24
N PHE A 37 -23.56 9.71 -3.98
CA PHE A 37 -22.38 8.84 -3.99
C PHE A 37 -21.42 9.23 -5.11
N GLY A 38 -20.16 8.88 -4.98
CA GLY A 38 -19.23 8.98 -6.10
C GLY A 38 -17.81 8.57 -5.74
N ALA A 39 -16.87 9.00 -6.57
CA ALA A 39 -15.47 8.66 -6.43
C ALA A 39 -14.56 9.85 -6.72
N VAL A 40 -13.42 9.87 -6.04
CA VAL A 40 -12.33 10.83 -6.20
C VAL A 40 -11.11 10.09 -6.74
N TYR A 41 -10.56 10.56 -7.85
CA TYR A 41 -9.42 9.97 -8.55
C TYR A 41 -8.23 10.92 -8.45
N HIS A 42 -7.14 10.43 -7.89
CA HIS A 42 -5.85 11.12 -7.87
C HIS A 42 -5.00 10.59 -9.00
N LEU A 43 -4.75 11.44 -10.00
CA LEU A 43 -3.93 11.13 -11.16
C LEU A 43 -2.63 11.91 -11.07
N GLU A 44 -1.55 11.29 -11.49
CA GLU A 44 -0.23 11.90 -11.57
C GLU A 44 0.41 11.59 -12.92
N ALA A 45 1.06 12.58 -13.51
CA ALA A 45 1.92 12.37 -14.67
C ALA A 45 3.31 11.96 -14.19
N THR A 46 3.76 10.74 -14.50
CA THR A 46 5.04 10.24 -13.99
C THR A 46 6.25 11.04 -14.47
N ALA A 47 6.15 11.63 -15.67
CA ALA A 47 7.23 12.42 -16.27
C ALA A 47 7.44 13.79 -15.61
N THR A 48 6.37 14.46 -15.16
CA THR A 48 6.43 15.83 -14.63
C THR A 48 6.19 15.91 -13.13
N GLY A 49 5.55 14.90 -12.54
CA GLY A 49 5.05 14.94 -11.16
C GLY A 49 3.81 15.82 -10.96
N GLU A 50 3.21 16.32 -12.04
CA GLU A 50 1.98 17.10 -11.96
C GLU A 50 0.82 16.21 -11.52
N ASN A 51 -0.01 16.74 -10.61
CA ASN A 51 -1.11 16.02 -9.99
C ASN A 51 -2.45 16.65 -10.38
N VAL A 52 -3.41 15.83 -10.80
CA VAL A 52 -4.79 16.22 -11.10
C VAL A 52 -5.74 15.37 -10.27
N VAL A 53 -6.69 16.01 -9.60
CA VAL A 53 -7.70 15.33 -8.78
C VAL A 53 -9.07 15.54 -9.41
N LEU A 54 -9.68 14.45 -9.86
CA LEU A 54 -11.03 14.42 -10.43
C LEU A 54 -12.04 13.91 -9.40
N ARG A 55 -13.21 14.51 -9.37
CA ARG A 55 -14.37 14.08 -8.58
C ARG A 55 -15.53 13.83 -9.54
N THR A 56 -16.18 12.68 -9.43
CA THR A 56 -17.41 12.36 -10.18
C THR A 56 -18.47 11.81 -9.23
N LEU A 57 -19.73 12.15 -9.49
CA LEU A 57 -20.89 11.70 -8.71
C LEU A 57 -21.77 10.78 -9.55
N THR A 58 -22.47 9.87 -8.88
CA THR A 58 -23.48 9.03 -9.53
C THR A 58 -24.72 9.85 -9.89
N PRO A 59 -25.45 9.49 -10.95
CA PRO A 59 -26.68 10.19 -11.34
C PRO A 59 -27.74 10.26 -10.23
N SER A 60 -27.83 9.21 -9.39
CA SER A 60 -28.65 9.21 -8.18
C SER A 60 -28.15 8.16 -7.18
N ARG A 61 -28.70 8.19 -5.95
CA ARG A 61 -28.48 7.16 -4.93
C ARG A 61 -29.11 5.80 -5.26
N GLU A 62 -30.05 5.77 -6.22
CA GLU A 62 -30.68 4.54 -6.70
C GLU A 62 -29.98 4.00 -7.96
N LYS A 63 -29.47 4.90 -8.82
CA LYS A 63 -28.69 4.58 -10.04
C LYS A 63 -27.21 4.85 -9.79
N CYS A 64 -26.58 3.98 -9.01
CA CYS A 64 -25.17 4.12 -8.60
C CYS A 64 -24.17 3.62 -9.66
N GLY A 65 -24.32 4.02 -10.93
CA GLY A 65 -23.41 3.63 -12.00
C GLY A 65 -22.39 4.72 -12.34
N LEU A 66 -21.10 4.38 -12.37
CA LEU A 66 -20.01 5.22 -12.91
C LEU A 66 -19.33 4.48 -14.07
N PRO A 67 -18.78 5.16 -15.08
CA PRO A 67 -17.95 4.48 -16.07
C PRO A 67 -16.61 4.08 -15.45
N SER A 68 -16.21 2.83 -15.66
CA SER A 68 -14.92 2.28 -15.24
C SER A 68 -13.78 2.93 -16.01
N VAL A 69 -12.62 3.06 -15.37
CA VAL A 69 -11.37 3.49 -16.01
C VAL A 69 -10.29 2.41 -15.98
N CYS A 70 -10.67 1.15 -15.74
CA CYS A 70 -9.73 0.01 -15.72
C CYS A 70 -9.09 -0.29 -17.08
N ASP A 71 -9.73 0.15 -18.18
CA ASP A 71 -9.18 0.11 -19.53
C ASP A 71 -8.01 1.10 -19.72
N LEU A 72 -7.96 2.16 -18.91
CA LEU A 72 -6.91 3.19 -18.94
C LEU A 72 -5.81 2.97 -17.91
N TRP A 73 -6.16 2.52 -16.70
CA TRP A 73 -5.23 2.19 -15.61
C TRP A 73 -5.62 0.89 -14.95
N LYS A 74 -4.75 -0.13 -15.02
CA LYS A 74 -5.02 -1.46 -14.42
C LYS A 74 -5.22 -1.39 -12.90
N ALA A 75 -4.62 -0.41 -12.23
CA ALA A 75 -4.85 -0.12 -10.81
C ALA A 75 -6.33 0.04 -10.46
N ALA A 76 -7.16 0.54 -11.38
CA ALA A 76 -8.57 0.77 -11.12
C ALA A 76 -9.33 -0.55 -10.89
N GLU A 77 -8.85 -1.69 -11.38
CA GLU A 77 -9.59 -2.96 -11.31
C GLU A 77 -9.95 -3.37 -9.88
N LEU A 78 -8.96 -3.39 -8.97
CA LEU A 78 -9.23 -3.70 -7.56
C LEU A 78 -9.81 -2.51 -6.79
N ASN A 79 -9.42 -1.28 -7.13
CA ASN A 79 -9.90 -0.10 -6.42
C ASN A 79 -11.40 0.19 -6.70
N GLU A 80 -11.87 -0.02 -7.92
CA GLU A 80 -13.29 0.11 -8.28
C GLU A 80 -14.12 -0.99 -7.61
N ARG A 81 -13.60 -2.23 -7.53
CA ARG A 81 -14.20 -3.31 -6.75
C ARG A 81 -14.27 -2.99 -5.26
N GLU A 82 -13.24 -2.37 -4.67
CA GLU A 82 -13.27 -1.87 -3.29
C GLU A 82 -14.42 -0.86 -3.09
N VAL A 83 -14.54 0.11 -4.00
CA VAL A 83 -15.59 1.12 -3.92
C VAL A 83 -16.98 0.51 -4.09
N PHE A 84 -17.14 -0.46 -4.98
CA PHE A 84 -18.36 -1.23 -5.10
C PHE A 84 -18.70 -2.00 -3.82
N ASP A 85 -17.72 -2.67 -3.23
CA ASP A 85 -17.95 -3.48 -2.05
C ASP A 85 -18.44 -2.63 -0.86
N TYR A 86 -17.82 -1.46 -0.67
CA TYR A 86 -18.10 -0.59 0.47
C TYR A 86 -19.21 0.43 0.31
N PHE A 87 -19.48 0.88 -0.92
CA PHE A 87 -20.48 1.91 -1.21
C PHE A 87 -21.56 1.45 -2.18
N GLY A 88 -21.42 0.31 -2.83
CA GLY A 88 -22.38 -0.19 -3.82
C GLY A 88 -22.45 0.65 -5.09
N ILE A 89 -21.36 1.37 -5.40
CA ILE A 89 -21.22 2.09 -6.66
C ILE A 89 -20.72 1.08 -7.70
N GLY A 90 -21.56 0.78 -8.68
CA GLY A 90 -21.23 -0.11 -9.78
C GLY A 90 -20.43 0.62 -10.85
N PHE A 91 -19.47 -0.08 -11.45
CA PHE A 91 -18.65 0.45 -12.54
C PHE A 91 -19.01 -0.22 -13.87
N LEU A 92 -19.33 0.59 -14.86
CA LEU A 92 -19.71 0.18 -16.21
C LEU A 92 -18.46 -0.12 -17.02
N ASN A 93 -18.51 -1.18 -17.82
CA ASN A 93 -17.40 -1.77 -18.58
C ASN A 93 -16.29 -2.39 -17.71
N HIS A 94 -16.52 -2.57 -16.41
CA HIS A 94 -15.58 -3.25 -15.53
C HIS A 94 -15.67 -4.78 -15.73
N PRO A 95 -14.53 -5.50 -15.84
CA PRO A 95 -14.51 -6.94 -16.15
C PRO A 95 -14.98 -7.83 -14.99
N ASP A 96 -14.82 -7.39 -13.74
CA ASP A 96 -15.20 -8.17 -12.56
C ASP A 96 -15.85 -7.28 -11.49
N MET A 97 -17.18 -7.32 -11.35
CA MET A 97 -17.90 -6.59 -10.29
C MET A 97 -18.31 -7.48 -9.11
N ARG A 98 -17.47 -8.47 -8.75
CA ARG A 98 -17.61 -9.19 -7.47
C ARG A 98 -17.10 -8.33 -6.30
N ARG A 99 -17.57 -8.66 -5.09
CA ARG A 99 -17.01 -8.14 -3.84
C ARG A 99 -15.51 -8.48 -3.75
N LEU A 100 -14.75 -7.66 -3.04
CA LEU A 100 -13.30 -7.82 -2.92
C LEU A 100 -12.88 -8.24 -1.51
N PHE A 101 -13.47 -7.61 -0.49
CA PHE A 101 -13.13 -7.82 0.92
C PHE A 101 -14.27 -8.44 1.71
N LEU A 102 -15.51 -8.05 1.44
CA LEU A 102 -16.67 -8.56 2.15
C LEU A 102 -17.10 -9.90 1.57
N ARG A 103 -17.70 -10.74 2.42
CA ARG A 103 -18.30 -12.01 2.00
C ARG A 103 -19.37 -11.80 0.94
N ASP A 104 -19.53 -12.76 0.05
CA ASP A 104 -20.56 -12.79 -1.00
C ASP A 104 -21.99 -12.69 -0.44
N ASP A 105 -22.21 -13.17 0.79
CA ASP A 105 -23.50 -13.13 1.49
C ASP A 105 -23.71 -11.86 2.34
N TRP A 106 -22.79 -10.90 2.28
CA TRP A 106 -22.90 -9.63 2.99
C TRP A 106 -24.05 -8.79 2.44
N VAL A 107 -24.89 -8.29 3.35
CA VAL A 107 -26.05 -7.45 3.02
C VAL A 107 -25.70 -5.99 3.24
N GLY A 108 -25.85 -5.18 2.18
CA GLY A 108 -25.56 -3.75 2.23
C GLY A 108 -24.08 -3.39 2.04
N HIS A 109 -23.72 -2.19 2.49
CA HIS A 109 -22.48 -1.49 2.14
C HIS A 109 -21.98 -0.66 3.34
N PRO A 110 -20.92 -1.11 4.06
CA PRO A 110 -20.59 -0.61 5.39
C PRO A 110 -20.09 0.83 5.47
N LEU A 111 -19.56 1.39 4.38
CA LEU A 111 -19.06 2.77 4.36
C LEU A 111 -20.14 3.80 4.01
N ARG A 112 -21.37 3.38 3.65
CA ARG A 112 -22.48 4.31 3.52
C ARG A 112 -22.83 4.93 4.89
N LYS A 113 -23.31 6.17 4.87
CA LYS A 113 -23.69 6.89 6.10
C LYS A 113 -25.01 6.39 6.69
N ASP A 114 -25.85 5.74 5.89
CA ASP A 114 -27.15 5.15 6.25
C ASP A 114 -27.11 3.64 6.52
N TYR A 115 -25.90 3.05 6.59
CA TYR A 115 -25.74 1.61 6.81
C TYR A 115 -26.09 1.19 8.24
N ASP A 116 -26.92 0.14 8.38
CA ASP A 116 -27.22 -0.51 9.65
C ASP A 116 -26.31 -1.74 9.88
N PRO A 117 -25.42 -1.71 10.90
CA PRO A 117 -24.58 -2.85 11.25
C PRO A 117 -25.35 -4.11 11.66
N GLY A 118 -26.60 -3.99 12.11
CA GLY A 118 -27.42 -5.11 12.58
C GLY A 118 -27.84 -6.11 11.49
N LEU A 119 -27.66 -5.75 10.20
CA LEU A 119 -28.08 -6.57 9.06
C LEU A 119 -27.26 -7.84 8.85
N ASN A 120 -26.05 -7.92 9.40
CA ASN A 120 -25.10 -9.00 9.12
C ASN A 120 -24.74 -9.79 10.40
N PRO A 121 -25.53 -10.81 10.78
CA PRO A 121 -25.18 -11.68 11.89
C PRO A 121 -23.96 -12.55 11.57
N LEU A 122 -23.26 -13.02 12.62
CA LEU A 122 -22.16 -13.97 12.46
C LEU A 122 -22.64 -15.24 11.74
N ARG A 123 -22.00 -15.54 10.59
CA ARG A 123 -22.32 -16.70 9.77
C ARG A 123 -21.44 -17.87 10.19
N MET A 124 -22.06 -19.00 10.54
CA MET A 124 -21.36 -20.23 10.94
C MET A 124 -21.13 -21.20 9.77
N THR A 125 -21.56 -20.84 8.57
CA THR A 125 -21.42 -21.65 7.36
C THR A 125 -20.27 -21.17 6.49
N ASN A 126 -19.61 -22.13 5.84
CA ASN A 126 -18.59 -21.84 4.84
C ASN A 126 -19.20 -21.11 3.64
N GLU A 127 -18.44 -20.16 3.12
CA GLU A 127 -18.77 -19.44 1.90
C GLU A 127 -18.31 -20.26 0.69
N VAL A 128 -19.16 -20.34 -0.34
CA VAL A 128 -18.80 -20.95 -1.62
C VAL A 128 -18.36 -19.84 -2.56
N SER A 129 -17.10 -19.86 -2.97
CA SER A 129 -16.55 -18.89 -3.90
C SER A 129 -17.23 -19.01 -5.27
N LYS A 130 -17.62 -17.88 -5.86
CA LYS A 130 -18.22 -17.85 -7.20
C LYS A 130 -17.15 -17.96 -8.29
N ASP A 131 -17.44 -18.77 -9.30
CA ASP A 131 -16.56 -19.00 -10.47
C ASP A 131 -16.89 -18.11 -11.66
N SER A 132 -17.81 -17.16 -11.45
CA SER A 132 -18.17 -16.18 -12.46
C SER A 132 -18.38 -14.81 -11.83
N ALA A 133 -17.93 -13.79 -12.56
CA ALA A 133 -18.12 -12.39 -12.22
C ALA A 133 -19.22 -11.75 -13.08
N PRO A 134 -20.09 -10.92 -12.50
CA PRO A 134 -20.96 -10.05 -13.29
C PRO A 134 -20.15 -8.90 -13.87
N SER A 135 -20.44 -8.51 -15.11
CA SER A 135 -19.97 -7.28 -15.73
C SER A 135 -21.14 -6.57 -16.41
N PHE A 136 -21.06 -5.26 -16.54
CA PHE A 136 -22.13 -4.43 -17.08
C PHE A 136 -21.58 -3.56 -18.20
N GLU A 137 -22.11 -3.68 -19.40
CA GLU A 137 -21.71 -2.87 -20.54
C GLU A 137 -22.75 -1.77 -20.79
N LEU A 138 -22.29 -0.54 -20.99
CA LEU A 138 -23.14 0.59 -21.38
C LEU A 138 -23.24 0.64 -22.91
N THR A 139 -24.43 0.46 -23.45
CA THR A 139 -24.67 0.57 -24.90
C THR A 139 -24.91 2.01 -25.34
N ALA A 140 -24.74 2.30 -26.64
CA ALA A 140 -24.84 3.65 -27.21
C ALA A 140 -26.23 4.31 -27.05
N ASP A 141 -27.27 3.52 -26.80
CA ASP A 141 -28.64 3.97 -26.53
C ASP A 141 -28.91 4.25 -25.03
N GLY A 142 -27.91 4.07 -24.16
CA GLY A 142 -28.01 4.29 -22.72
C GLY A 142 -28.62 3.13 -21.94
N SER A 143 -28.83 1.96 -22.55
CA SER A 143 -29.23 0.73 -21.85
C SER A 143 -28.01 -0.04 -21.32
N PHE A 144 -28.26 -1.05 -20.47
CA PHE A 144 -27.20 -1.84 -19.84
C PHE A 144 -27.32 -3.30 -20.25
N ILE A 145 -26.24 -3.88 -20.77
CA ILE A 145 -26.14 -5.32 -21.00
C ILE A 145 -25.39 -5.93 -19.83
N ARG A 146 -26.01 -6.90 -19.15
CA ARG A 146 -25.34 -7.67 -18.09
C ARG A 146 -24.68 -8.90 -18.70
N HIS A 147 -23.36 -8.97 -18.60
CA HIS A 147 -22.57 -10.13 -19.00
C HIS A 147 -22.21 -10.98 -17.78
N ARG A 148 -21.86 -12.24 -18.04
CA ARG A 148 -21.34 -13.18 -17.04
C ARG A 148 -19.96 -13.64 -17.51
N ASN A 149 -18.93 -13.13 -16.87
CA ASN A 149 -17.54 -13.50 -17.14
C ASN A 149 -17.19 -14.75 -16.31
N VAL A 150 -16.86 -15.85 -16.98
CA VAL A 150 -16.44 -17.09 -16.31
C VAL A 150 -14.95 -16.98 -15.99
N LEU A 151 -14.60 -17.14 -14.71
CA LEU A 151 -13.22 -17.03 -14.23
C LEU A 151 -12.50 -18.36 -14.37
N PHE A 152 -13.14 -19.42 -13.88
CA PHE A 152 -12.68 -20.80 -13.96
C PHE A 152 -13.76 -21.64 -14.63
N GLU A 153 -13.39 -22.39 -15.67
CA GLU A 153 -14.28 -23.36 -16.32
C GLU A 153 -14.37 -24.64 -15.48
N GLU A 154 -15.44 -25.43 -15.63
CA GLU A 154 -15.68 -26.63 -14.79
C GLU A 154 -14.60 -27.71 -14.95
N ASP A 155 -13.92 -27.74 -16.09
CA ASP A 155 -12.84 -28.67 -16.43
C ASP A 155 -11.44 -28.15 -16.08
N GLU A 156 -11.31 -26.90 -15.62
CA GLU A 156 -10.02 -26.36 -15.17
C GLU A 156 -9.58 -26.98 -13.84
N TYR A 157 -8.31 -27.37 -13.76
CA TYR A 157 -7.72 -27.87 -12.51
C TYR A 157 -7.32 -26.70 -11.61
N VAL A 158 -8.18 -26.38 -10.64
CA VAL A 158 -7.99 -25.26 -9.71
C VAL A 158 -7.53 -25.73 -8.34
N ILE A 159 -6.40 -25.20 -7.86
CA ILE A 159 -5.89 -25.42 -6.50
C ILE A 159 -6.10 -24.15 -5.65
N ASN A 160 -6.41 -24.34 -4.38
CA ASN A 160 -6.42 -23.26 -3.38
C ASN A 160 -5.09 -23.26 -2.61
N ILE A 161 -4.39 -22.13 -2.63
CA ILE A 161 -3.21 -21.87 -1.80
C ILE A 161 -3.62 -20.83 -0.75
N GLY A 162 -3.61 -21.20 0.52
CA GLY A 162 -4.19 -20.39 1.60
C GLY A 162 -5.68 -20.67 1.84
N PRO A 163 -6.34 -19.98 2.79
CA PRO A 163 -5.83 -18.84 3.56
C PRO A 163 -4.78 -19.22 4.63
N GLN A 164 -4.65 -20.52 4.95
CA GLN A 164 -3.60 -21.04 5.82
C GLN A 164 -2.52 -21.71 4.97
N HIS A 165 -1.43 -21.00 4.70
CA HIS A 165 -0.25 -21.54 4.03
C HIS A 165 1.01 -20.80 4.48
N PRO A 166 2.16 -21.46 4.74
CA PRO A 166 3.36 -20.78 5.24
C PRO A 166 3.84 -19.63 4.33
N ALA A 167 3.81 -19.86 3.02
CA ALA A 167 4.32 -18.90 2.03
C ALA A 167 3.35 -17.76 1.66
N THR A 168 2.14 -17.71 2.22
CA THR A 168 1.23 -16.56 1.99
C THR A 168 1.49 -15.41 2.95
N HIS A 169 2.39 -15.59 3.94
CA HIS A 169 2.80 -14.59 4.95
C HIS A 169 1.63 -13.83 5.57
N GLY A 170 0.64 -14.58 6.03
CA GLY A 170 -0.62 -14.07 6.54
C GLY A 170 -1.79 -14.84 5.96
N VAL A 171 -2.97 -14.22 6.00
CA VAL A 171 -4.24 -14.85 5.66
C VAL A 171 -4.70 -14.37 4.28
N LEU A 172 -4.08 -14.91 3.24
CA LEU A 172 -4.40 -14.60 1.84
C LEU A 172 -4.67 -15.89 1.09
N ARG A 173 -5.69 -15.90 0.22
CA ARG A 173 -6.07 -17.10 -0.55
C ARG A 173 -5.92 -16.86 -2.04
N PHE A 174 -5.12 -17.70 -2.68
CA PHE A 174 -4.98 -17.75 -4.13
C PHE A 174 -5.75 -18.93 -4.69
N ARG A 175 -6.56 -18.68 -5.71
CA ARG A 175 -7.15 -19.72 -6.55
C ARG A 175 -6.35 -19.78 -7.83
N VAL A 176 -5.62 -20.86 -8.03
CA VAL A 176 -4.67 -20.99 -9.12
C VAL A 176 -5.15 -22.09 -10.05
N SER A 177 -5.41 -21.73 -11.31
CA SER A 177 -5.71 -22.66 -12.39
C SER A 177 -4.39 -23.11 -13.03
N LEU A 178 -4.23 -24.42 -13.18
CA LEU A 178 -2.99 -25.03 -13.65
C LEU A 178 -3.21 -25.83 -14.94
N GLU A 179 -2.21 -25.76 -15.82
CA GLU A 179 -2.03 -26.68 -16.94
C GLU A 179 -0.73 -27.46 -16.70
N GLY A 180 -0.85 -28.66 -16.16
CA GLY A 180 0.29 -29.40 -15.60
C GLY A 180 0.87 -28.66 -14.39
N GLU A 181 2.10 -28.15 -14.52
CA GLU A 181 2.76 -27.32 -13.48
C GLU A 181 2.67 -25.81 -13.75
N ILE A 182 2.16 -25.41 -14.93
CA ILE A 182 2.17 -24.03 -15.40
C ILE A 182 0.88 -23.31 -14.96
N ILE A 183 1.04 -22.09 -14.45
CA ILE A 183 -0.08 -21.26 -14.02
C ILE A 183 -0.77 -20.64 -15.24
N ARG A 184 -2.06 -20.94 -15.41
CA ARG A 184 -2.89 -20.37 -16.48
C ARG A 184 -3.62 -19.10 -16.03
N LYS A 185 -4.18 -19.13 -14.82
CA LYS A 185 -4.93 -18.02 -14.20
C LYS A 185 -4.72 -18.02 -12.69
N LEU A 186 -4.80 -16.84 -12.07
CA LEU A 186 -4.69 -16.65 -10.63
C LEU A 186 -5.72 -15.61 -10.17
N ASP A 187 -6.64 -16.02 -9.28
CA ASP A 187 -7.60 -15.12 -8.63
C ASP A 187 -7.20 -14.96 -7.16
N VAL A 188 -7.09 -13.71 -6.71
CA VAL A 188 -6.73 -13.40 -5.32
C VAL A 188 -7.98 -13.06 -4.53
N HIS A 189 -8.17 -13.79 -3.43
CA HIS A 189 -9.22 -13.51 -2.46
C HIS A 189 -8.64 -12.78 -1.23
N CYS A 190 -9.06 -11.53 -1.08
CA CYS A 190 -8.73 -10.64 0.04
C CYS A 190 -9.87 -10.62 1.08
N GLY A 191 -9.66 -9.92 2.19
CA GLY A 191 -10.69 -9.60 3.17
C GLY A 191 -10.71 -10.45 4.44
N TYR A 192 -9.87 -11.47 4.55
CA TYR A 192 -9.85 -12.36 5.71
C TYR A 192 -9.46 -11.65 7.03
N ILE A 193 -8.67 -10.58 6.94
CA ILE A 193 -8.28 -9.77 8.12
C ILE A 193 -8.80 -8.33 8.03
N HIS A 194 -9.85 -8.10 7.23
CA HIS A 194 -10.44 -6.77 7.10
C HIS A 194 -11.12 -6.37 8.42
N ARG A 195 -10.69 -5.23 8.96
CA ARG A 195 -11.11 -4.75 10.30
C ARG A 195 -11.99 -3.51 10.23
N GLY A 196 -12.25 -2.96 9.04
CA GLY A 196 -13.02 -1.74 8.86
C GLY A 196 -12.33 -0.52 9.49
N ILE A 197 -11.00 -0.44 9.42
CA ILE A 197 -10.19 0.64 10.01
C ILE A 197 -10.65 1.99 9.47
N GLU A 198 -10.90 2.06 8.18
CA GLU A 198 -11.36 3.28 7.53
C GLU A 198 -12.73 3.75 8.05
N LYS A 199 -13.64 2.82 8.39
CA LYS A 199 -14.94 3.15 9.00
C LYS A 199 -14.78 3.62 10.44
N MET A 200 -13.90 2.95 11.20
CA MET A 200 -13.58 3.34 12.58
C MET A 200 -13.00 4.76 12.63
N CYS A 201 -12.17 5.15 11.66
CA CYS A 201 -11.62 6.50 11.59
C CYS A 201 -12.71 7.60 11.56
N GLU A 202 -13.88 7.35 10.97
CA GLU A 202 -14.97 8.34 10.88
C GLU A 202 -15.58 8.71 12.25
N SER A 203 -15.51 7.80 13.23
CA SER A 203 -16.04 8.00 14.59
C SER A 203 -14.99 8.45 15.61
N LEU A 204 -13.71 8.31 15.27
CA LEU A 204 -12.58 8.66 16.13
C LEU A 204 -12.12 10.09 15.91
N THR A 205 -11.59 10.72 16.95
CA THR A 205 -10.92 12.03 16.82
C THR A 205 -9.58 11.88 16.11
N TYR A 206 -9.08 12.95 15.48
CA TYR A 206 -7.79 12.91 14.75
C TYR A 206 -6.60 12.31 15.55
N PRO A 207 -6.40 12.61 16.85
CA PRO A 207 -5.34 11.92 17.61
C PRO A 207 -5.61 10.42 17.83
N GLN A 208 -6.87 10.01 17.95
CA GLN A 208 -7.23 8.60 18.17
C GLN A 208 -7.03 7.75 16.92
N THR A 209 -7.15 8.33 15.71
CA THR A 209 -6.92 7.60 14.46
C THR A 209 -5.46 7.16 14.30
N LEU A 210 -4.49 7.85 14.92
CA LEU A 210 -3.07 7.50 14.90
C LEU A 210 -2.79 6.08 15.43
N ALA A 211 -3.63 5.57 16.34
CA ALA A 211 -3.46 4.23 16.90
C ALA A 211 -3.80 3.09 15.90
N LEU A 212 -4.44 3.43 14.78
CA LEU A 212 -4.84 2.46 13.75
C LEU A 212 -3.77 2.31 12.65
N THR A 213 -3.04 3.37 12.32
CA THR A 213 -2.05 3.36 11.22
C THR A 213 -0.85 2.46 11.48
N ASP A 214 -0.42 2.37 12.75
CA ASP A 214 0.68 1.47 13.16
C ASP A 214 0.34 -0.02 12.95
N ARG A 215 -0.95 -0.34 12.78
CA ARG A 215 -1.47 -1.71 12.63
C ARG A 215 -1.85 -2.06 11.20
N LEU A 216 -1.74 -1.13 10.26
CA LEU A 216 -1.95 -1.38 8.83
C LEU A 216 -0.76 -2.16 8.27
N ASP A 217 0.41 -1.51 8.20
CA ASP A 217 1.69 -2.20 8.02
C ASP A 217 2.42 -2.24 9.37
N TYR A 218 2.39 -3.41 10.02
CA TYR A 218 3.08 -3.62 11.30
C TYR A 218 4.61 -3.66 11.19
N LEU A 219 5.15 -3.61 9.96
CA LEU A 219 6.58 -3.49 9.66
C LEU A 219 6.96 -2.09 9.18
N GLY A 220 5.98 -1.20 8.99
CA GLY A 220 6.13 0.18 8.53
C GLY A 220 5.44 1.17 9.46
N ALA A 221 5.30 0.84 10.75
CA ALA A 221 4.45 1.58 11.69
C ALA A 221 4.81 3.08 11.75
N SER A 222 6.10 3.42 11.94
CA SER A 222 6.57 4.82 11.96
C SER A 222 6.20 5.57 10.68
N GLN A 223 6.48 4.96 9.52
CA GLN A 223 6.25 5.55 8.18
C GLN A 223 4.76 5.83 7.96
N ASN A 224 3.90 4.83 8.19
CA ASN A 224 2.45 4.99 8.02
C ASN A 224 1.87 6.08 8.91
N ARG A 225 2.33 6.12 10.16
CA ARG A 225 1.91 7.15 11.11
C ARG A 225 2.44 8.53 10.75
N HIS A 226 3.65 8.61 10.21
CA HIS A 226 4.21 9.85 9.67
C HIS A 226 3.32 10.41 8.55
N ALA A 227 2.85 9.57 7.62
CA ALA A 227 1.94 10.00 6.56
C ALA A 227 0.64 10.62 7.09
N LEU A 228 0.04 9.99 8.11
CA LEU A 228 -1.19 10.48 8.73
C LEU A 228 -0.94 11.79 9.49
N CYS A 229 0.12 11.86 10.31
CA CYS A 229 0.51 13.09 10.99
C CYS A 229 0.74 14.22 9.99
N MET A 230 1.50 13.97 8.92
CA MET A 230 1.80 14.95 7.88
C MET A 230 0.53 15.42 7.16
N CYS A 231 -0.42 14.53 6.88
CA CYS A 231 -1.69 14.91 6.26
C CYS A 231 -2.51 15.84 7.16
N ILE A 232 -2.55 15.55 8.47
CA ILE A 232 -3.26 16.36 9.46
C ILE A 232 -2.56 17.71 9.68
N GLU A 233 -1.23 17.71 9.79
CA GLU A 233 -0.38 18.90 9.94
C GLU A 233 -0.56 19.85 8.74
N LYS A 234 -0.55 19.30 7.52
CA LYS A 234 -0.84 20.03 6.29
C LYS A 234 -2.25 20.64 6.30
N GLY A 235 -3.23 19.89 6.80
CA GLY A 235 -4.60 20.39 6.93
C GLY A 235 -4.72 21.54 7.93
N LEU A 236 -3.96 21.50 9.02
CA LEU A 236 -3.93 22.57 10.03
C LEU A 236 -3.06 23.76 9.65
N GLY A 237 -2.19 23.63 8.65
CA GLY A 237 -1.16 24.63 8.33
C GLY A 237 -0.08 24.73 9.41
N VAL A 238 0.23 23.62 10.10
CA VAL A 238 1.29 23.57 11.11
C VAL A 238 2.57 23.02 10.49
N GLU A 239 3.67 23.75 10.64
CA GLU A 239 5.01 23.29 10.28
C GLU A 239 5.74 22.77 11.52
N VAL A 240 6.28 21.55 11.44
CA VAL A 240 7.04 20.92 12.53
C VAL A 240 8.47 21.45 12.59
N SER A 241 9.06 21.47 13.79
CA SER A 241 10.44 21.93 14.01
C SER A 241 11.46 21.08 13.24
N GLU A 242 12.62 21.67 12.91
CA GLU A 242 13.68 20.93 12.21
C GLU A 242 14.13 19.70 13.00
N ARG A 243 14.26 19.79 14.33
CA ARG A 243 14.56 18.64 15.19
C ARG A 243 13.58 17.49 14.99
N VAL A 244 12.27 17.77 14.92
CA VAL A 244 11.25 16.74 14.67
C VAL A 244 11.44 16.11 13.29
N GLN A 245 11.74 16.90 12.27
CA GLN A 245 11.99 16.38 10.92
C GLN A 245 13.21 15.45 10.88
N TYR A 246 14.30 15.78 11.59
CA TYR A 246 15.46 14.90 11.76
C TYR A 246 15.07 13.58 12.43
N ILE A 247 14.40 13.67 13.59
CA ILE A 247 14.01 12.48 14.36
C ILE A 247 13.11 11.57 13.52
N ARG A 248 12.06 12.12 12.89
CA ARG A 248 11.14 11.34 12.05
C ARG A 248 11.87 10.64 10.90
N THR A 249 12.79 11.35 10.23
CA THR A 249 13.55 10.79 9.11
C THR A 249 14.44 9.62 9.56
N ILE A 250 15.18 9.79 10.66
CA ILE A 250 16.05 8.72 11.19
C ILE A 250 15.21 7.50 11.64
N MET A 251 14.09 7.73 12.33
CA MET A 251 13.20 6.66 12.79
C MET A 251 12.56 5.90 11.62
N ASP A 252 12.15 6.61 10.57
CA ASP A 252 11.58 6.00 9.36
C ASP A 252 12.61 5.15 8.59
N GLU A 253 13.87 5.56 8.54
CA GLU A 253 14.95 4.80 7.89
C GLU A 253 15.40 3.61 8.74
N LEU A 254 15.41 3.71 10.07
CA LEU A 254 15.58 2.55 10.95
C LEU A 254 14.43 1.53 10.76
N GLN A 255 13.19 2.01 10.65
CA GLN A 255 12.05 1.15 10.37
C GLN A 255 12.13 0.51 8.98
N ARG A 256 12.70 1.22 7.99
CA ARG A 256 12.95 0.69 6.65
C ARG A 256 13.94 -0.48 6.69
N ILE A 257 15.03 -0.32 7.44
CA ILE A 257 16.02 -1.39 7.65
C ILE A 257 15.37 -2.59 8.36
N ASP A 258 14.59 -2.37 9.43
CA ASP A 258 13.83 -3.44 10.11
C ASP A 258 12.93 -4.22 9.14
N SER A 259 12.17 -3.50 8.30
CA SER A 259 11.28 -4.07 7.31
C SER A 259 12.02 -4.94 6.28
N HIS A 260 13.11 -4.41 5.71
CA HIS A 260 13.88 -5.10 4.68
C HIS A 260 14.66 -6.31 5.21
N LEU A 261 15.11 -6.27 6.47
CA LEU A 261 15.73 -7.43 7.12
C LEU A 261 14.74 -8.58 7.30
N LEU A 262 13.49 -8.27 7.67
CA LEU A 262 12.45 -9.30 7.75
C LEU A 262 12.09 -9.84 6.37
N PHE A 263 11.95 -8.96 5.37
CA PHE A 263 11.75 -9.35 3.99
C PHE A 263 12.82 -10.34 3.52
N PHE A 264 14.10 -10.01 3.73
CA PHE A 264 15.22 -10.88 3.39
C PHE A 264 15.11 -12.24 4.08
N ALA A 265 14.85 -12.25 5.38
CA ALA A 265 14.72 -13.47 6.17
C ALA A 265 13.60 -14.37 5.65
N CYS A 266 12.40 -13.82 5.47
CA CYS A 266 11.22 -14.55 5.00
C CYS A 266 11.39 -15.06 3.58
N LEU A 267 11.88 -14.24 2.65
CA LEU A 267 12.18 -14.65 1.28
C LEU A 267 13.17 -15.82 1.27
N CYS A 268 14.25 -15.73 2.05
CA CYS A 268 15.22 -16.83 2.13
C CYS A 268 14.57 -18.12 2.64
N MET A 269 13.73 -18.04 3.68
CA MET A 269 13.02 -19.19 4.23
C MET A 269 12.07 -19.83 3.20
N ASP A 270 11.31 -19.02 2.47
CA ASP A 270 10.40 -19.51 1.41
C ASP A 270 11.15 -20.24 0.30
N MET A 271 12.38 -19.82 0.05
CA MET A 271 13.29 -20.45 -0.91
C MET A 271 14.07 -21.65 -0.32
N GLY A 272 13.86 -21.97 0.96
CA GLY A 272 14.46 -23.10 1.68
C GLY A 272 15.75 -22.79 2.44
N ALA A 273 16.23 -21.53 2.45
CA ALA A 273 17.46 -21.11 3.11
C ALA A 273 17.22 -20.70 4.59
N LEU A 274 17.07 -21.69 5.47
CA LEU A 274 16.76 -21.48 6.90
C LEU A 274 17.84 -20.73 7.69
N THR A 275 19.11 -20.86 7.33
CA THR A 275 20.19 -20.16 8.05
C THR A 275 20.09 -18.64 7.89
N ALA A 276 19.82 -18.17 6.66
CA ALA A 276 19.67 -16.75 6.36
C ALA A 276 18.46 -16.13 7.08
N PHE A 277 17.39 -16.92 7.31
CA PHE A 277 16.25 -16.50 8.13
C PHE A 277 16.68 -16.09 9.54
N PHE A 278 17.47 -16.93 10.23
CA PHE A 278 17.93 -16.61 11.59
C PHE A 278 18.91 -15.44 11.63
N TYR A 279 19.74 -15.25 10.58
CA TYR A 279 20.62 -14.09 10.48
C TYR A 279 19.82 -12.79 10.36
N GLY A 280 18.86 -12.74 9.43
CA GLY A 280 17.99 -11.58 9.28
C GLY A 280 17.25 -11.23 10.56
N PHE A 281 16.71 -12.22 11.28
CA PHE A 281 16.05 -11.98 12.58
C PHE A 281 17.00 -11.50 13.67
N ARG A 282 18.20 -12.08 13.79
CA ARG A 282 19.21 -11.65 14.76
C ARG A 282 19.55 -10.17 14.60
N ASP A 283 19.70 -9.73 13.35
CA ASP A 283 20.15 -8.39 13.03
C ASP A 283 19.00 -7.39 13.10
N ARG A 284 17.80 -7.84 12.75
CA ARG A 284 16.53 -7.13 12.97
C ARG A 284 16.30 -6.81 14.45
N GLU A 285 16.54 -7.77 15.34
CA GLU A 285 16.39 -7.59 16.79
C GLU A 285 17.23 -6.41 17.33
N LYS A 286 18.41 -6.15 16.76
CA LYS A 286 19.24 -4.99 17.15
C LYS A 286 18.55 -3.66 16.84
N VAL A 287 17.85 -3.58 15.71
CA VAL A 287 17.08 -2.39 15.32
C VAL A 287 15.88 -2.22 16.25
N LEU A 288 15.16 -3.31 16.51
CA LEU A 288 14.02 -3.30 17.42
C LEU A 288 14.40 -2.85 18.85
N ASP A 289 15.56 -3.27 19.35
CA ASP A 289 16.06 -2.82 20.66
C ASP A 289 16.37 -1.31 20.72
N ILE A 290 16.77 -0.70 19.60
CA ILE A 290 17.01 0.76 19.50
C ILE A 290 15.66 1.50 19.50
N LEU A 291 14.71 0.99 18.71
CA LEU A 291 13.36 1.54 18.60
C LEU A 291 12.60 1.42 19.94
N GLU A 292 12.68 0.28 20.61
CA GLU A 292 12.08 0.05 21.92
C GLU A 292 12.65 0.99 22.98
N GLN A 293 13.96 1.19 23.02
CA GLN A 293 14.59 2.04 24.02
C GLN A 293 14.12 3.51 23.92
N THR A 294 13.78 3.96 22.71
CA THR A 294 13.32 5.34 22.48
C THR A 294 11.81 5.48 22.62
N THR A 295 11.04 4.50 22.12
CA THR A 295 9.58 4.61 21.99
C THR A 295 8.81 3.84 23.06
N GLY A 296 9.46 2.88 23.72
CA GLY A 296 8.84 1.88 24.60
C GLY A 296 8.13 0.74 23.88
N GLY A 297 8.00 0.81 22.54
CA GLY A 297 7.35 -0.22 21.72
C GLY A 297 8.30 -0.86 20.72
N ARG A 298 8.19 -2.18 20.54
CA ARG A 298 9.03 -2.93 19.57
C ARG A 298 8.47 -2.85 18.15
N LEU A 299 7.20 -3.25 17.97
CA LEU A 299 6.51 -3.21 16.67
C LEU A 299 5.60 -1.98 16.55
N ILE A 300 4.67 -1.85 17.50
CA ILE A 300 3.72 -0.74 17.56
C ILE A 300 4.33 0.34 18.46
N GLN A 301 5.02 1.30 17.86
CA GLN A 301 5.84 2.29 18.57
C GLN A 301 5.04 3.46 19.11
N THR A 302 3.92 3.82 18.45
CA THR A 302 3.10 4.97 18.80
C THR A 302 3.82 6.32 18.95
N TYR A 303 4.94 6.48 18.25
CA TYR A 303 5.89 7.56 18.53
C TYR A 303 5.57 8.89 17.81
N ASN A 304 5.25 8.86 16.53
CA ASN A 304 4.91 10.08 15.79
C ASN A 304 3.60 10.68 16.34
N THR A 305 3.57 11.98 16.63
CA THR A 305 2.35 12.67 17.09
C THR A 305 2.04 13.83 16.18
N ILE A 306 0.79 14.32 16.17
CA ILE A 306 0.46 15.50 15.36
C ILE A 306 1.20 16.69 15.99
N GLY A 307 2.05 17.35 15.21
CA GLY A 307 2.90 18.45 15.65
C GLY A 307 4.24 18.04 16.28
N GLY A 308 4.63 16.76 16.24
CA GLY A 308 5.90 16.33 16.85
C GLY A 308 6.14 14.82 16.94
N VAL A 309 6.86 14.44 17.99
CA VAL A 309 7.04 13.05 18.47
C VAL A 309 6.60 12.95 19.94
N GLN A 310 6.32 11.73 20.41
CA GLN A 310 5.74 11.47 21.72
C GLN A 310 6.71 11.72 22.89
N ALA A 311 7.98 11.42 22.68
CA ALA A 311 9.07 11.60 23.64
C ALA A 311 10.32 12.01 22.86
N ASP A 312 11.32 12.54 23.56
CA ASP A 312 12.62 12.82 22.94
C ASP A 312 13.43 11.53 22.74
N ILE A 313 14.47 11.60 21.90
CA ILE A 313 15.38 10.48 21.67
C ILE A 313 16.10 10.06 22.96
N HIS A 314 16.32 8.76 23.14
CA HIS A 314 17.06 8.26 24.31
C HIS A 314 18.51 8.77 24.29
N SER A 315 19.11 9.00 25.46
CA SER A 315 20.50 9.52 25.57
C SER A 315 21.54 8.67 24.84
N ASP A 316 21.40 7.34 24.89
CA ASP A 316 22.24 6.39 24.16
C ASP A 316 21.89 6.21 22.67
N PHE A 317 20.83 6.85 22.16
CA PHE A 317 20.29 6.58 20.81
C PHE A 317 21.36 6.74 19.72
N VAL A 318 22.04 7.89 19.70
CA VAL A 318 23.09 8.21 18.72
C VAL A 318 24.21 7.16 18.74
N ARG A 319 24.67 6.78 19.93
CA ARG A 319 25.75 5.79 20.10
C ARG A 319 25.32 4.42 19.55
N ARG A 320 24.14 3.93 19.92
CA ARG A 320 23.65 2.62 19.51
C ARG A 320 23.36 2.53 18.02
N VAL A 321 22.82 3.59 17.42
CA VAL A 321 22.60 3.66 15.96
C VAL A 321 23.93 3.56 15.21
N LYS A 322 24.96 4.29 15.67
CA LYS A 322 26.31 4.21 15.08
C LYS A 322 26.94 2.82 15.23
N GLU A 323 26.83 2.22 16.41
CA GLU A 323 27.29 0.84 16.64
C GLU A 323 26.58 -0.17 15.74
N PHE A 324 25.27 -0.01 15.55
CA PHE A 324 24.48 -0.83 14.64
C PHE A 324 24.93 -0.69 13.19
N ILE A 325 25.11 0.54 12.68
CA ILE A 325 25.54 0.76 11.30
C ILE A 325 26.93 0.15 11.05
N ALA A 326 27.87 0.36 11.98
CA ALA A 326 29.20 -0.23 11.89
C ALA A 326 29.17 -1.77 11.87
N TYR A 327 28.22 -2.37 12.56
CA TYR A 327 27.97 -3.81 12.56
C TYR A 327 27.26 -4.30 11.28
N MET A 328 26.27 -3.56 10.80
CA MET A 328 25.39 -4.00 9.71
C MET A 328 26.08 -3.96 8.35
N ARG A 329 26.95 -2.98 8.08
CA ARG A 329 27.70 -2.86 6.81
C ARG A 329 28.50 -4.13 6.43
N PRO A 330 29.38 -4.69 7.28
CA PRO A 330 30.05 -5.95 6.95
C PRO A 330 29.09 -7.14 6.93
N THR A 331 28.08 -7.15 7.80
CA THR A 331 27.07 -8.23 7.87
C THR A 331 26.25 -8.34 6.57
N LEU A 332 25.93 -7.21 5.93
CA LEU A 332 25.22 -7.20 4.65
C LEU A 332 26.05 -7.86 3.53
N ARG A 333 27.38 -7.75 3.58
CA ARG A 333 28.28 -8.46 2.64
C ARG A 333 28.20 -9.98 2.85
N GLU A 334 28.12 -10.44 4.09
CA GLU A 334 27.91 -11.86 4.39
C GLU A 334 26.57 -12.36 3.81
N TYR A 335 25.51 -11.54 3.84
CA TYR A 335 24.22 -11.91 3.24
C TYR A 335 24.34 -12.09 1.72
N HIS A 336 25.14 -11.23 1.07
CA HIS A 336 25.44 -11.37 -0.34
C HIS A 336 26.24 -12.65 -0.65
N GLU A 337 27.19 -13.03 0.20
CA GLU A 337 27.96 -14.27 0.03
C GLU A 337 27.09 -15.52 0.23
N VAL A 338 26.22 -15.51 1.24
CA VAL A 338 25.38 -16.68 1.60
C VAL A 338 24.22 -16.89 0.63
N PHE A 339 23.53 -15.82 0.22
CA PHE A 339 22.31 -15.92 -0.57
C PHE A 339 22.43 -15.27 -1.96
N THR A 340 22.81 -13.99 -2.07
CA THR A 340 22.82 -13.30 -3.37
C THR A 340 23.75 -13.94 -4.41
N GLY A 341 24.94 -14.36 -3.97
CA GLY A 341 25.95 -15.00 -4.80
C GLY A 341 25.65 -16.47 -5.10
N ASN A 342 24.69 -17.07 -4.39
CA ASN A 342 24.34 -18.48 -4.53
C ASN A 342 23.69 -18.75 -5.89
N VAL A 343 24.19 -19.75 -6.61
CA VAL A 343 23.67 -20.13 -7.94
C VAL A 343 22.20 -20.54 -7.88
N ILE A 344 21.79 -21.30 -6.85
CA ILE A 344 20.41 -21.77 -6.69
C ILE A 344 19.45 -20.59 -6.51
N ALA A 345 19.81 -19.61 -5.67
CA ALA A 345 18.99 -18.42 -5.46
C ALA A 345 18.85 -17.60 -6.75
N ARG A 346 19.94 -17.43 -7.50
CA ARG A 346 19.94 -16.71 -8.77
C ARG A 346 19.09 -17.40 -9.83
N GLU A 347 19.22 -18.71 -10.00
CA GLU A 347 18.43 -19.50 -10.97
C GLU A 347 16.93 -19.48 -10.66
N ARG A 348 16.56 -19.37 -9.37
CA ARG A 348 15.15 -19.31 -8.98
C ARG A 348 14.52 -17.93 -9.11
N LEU A 349 15.30 -16.86 -8.96
CA LEU A 349 14.79 -15.49 -8.93
C LEU A 349 14.96 -14.76 -10.27
N LYS A 350 16.04 -15.02 -11.02
CA LYS A 350 16.31 -14.30 -12.26
C LYS A 350 15.38 -14.76 -13.38
N GLY A 351 14.79 -13.80 -14.08
CA GLY A 351 13.82 -14.04 -15.15
C GLY A 351 12.45 -14.51 -14.69
N THR A 352 12.21 -14.62 -13.38
CA THR A 352 10.94 -15.06 -12.80
C THR A 352 10.09 -13.85 -12.39
N GLY A 353 8.80 -13.86 -12.72
CA GLY A 353 7.86 -12.82 -12.29
C GLY A 353 8.20 -11.44 -12.84
N VAL A 354 8.50 -11.35 -14.13
CA VAL A 354 8.88 -10.10 -14.79
C VAL A 354 7.69 -9.16 -14.86
N LEU A 355 7.84 -7.97 -14.26
CA LEU A 355 6.90 -6.86 -14.38
C LEU A 355 7.49 -5.81 -15.30
N THR A 356 6.77 -5.44 -16.37
CA THR A 356 7.24 -4.39 -17.26
C THR A 356 7.10 -3.02 -16.61
N ARG A 357 7.90 -2.03 -17.04
CA ARG A 357 7.78 -0.65 -16.57
C ARG A 357 6.37 -0.08 -16.76
N GLU A 358 5.77 -0.33 -17.92
CA GLU A 358 4.42 0.16 -18.25
C GLU A 358 3.35 -0.46 -17.35
N ASP A 359 3.46 -1.77 -17.09
CA ASP A 359 2.57 -2.46 -16.16
C ASP A 359 2.76 -1.97 -14.73
N ALA A 360 4.00 -1.79 -14.27
CA ALA A 360 4.28 -1.27 -12.93
C ALA A 360 3.60 0.10 -12.69
N ILE A 361 3.68 1.00 -13.68
CA ILE A 361 3.00 2.31 -13.64
C ILE A 361 1.48 2.13 -13.68
N SER A 362 0.97 1.29 -14.59
CA SER A 362 -0.48 1.09 -14.79
C SER A 362 -1.17 0.45 -13.57
N PHE A 363 -0.53 -0.52 -12.93
CA PHE A 363 -0.98 -1.12 -11.68
C PHE A 363 -0.76 -0.22 -10.45
N GLY A 364 0.10 0.80 -10.57
CA GLY A 364 0.49 1.66 -9.45
C GLY A 364 1.40 0.96 -8.44
N ALA A 365 2.13 -0.06 -8.87
CA ALA A 365 3.09 -0.82 -8.06
C ALA A 365 4.37 0.01 -7.85
N THR A 366 4.31 0.94 -6.90
CA THR A 366 5.41 1.84 -6.53
C THR A 366 6.42 1.14 -5.61
N GLY A 367 7.42 1.87 -5.11
CA GLY A 367 8.43 1.34 -4.20
C GLY A 367 9.45 0.44 -4.87
N GLY A 368 9.94 -0.54 -4.11
CA GLY A 368 10.94 -1.48 -4.61
C GLY A 368 10.49 -2.29 -5.82
N THR A 369 9.18 -2.54 -5.97
CA THR A 369 8.62 -3.24 -7.12
C THR A 369 8.64 -2.40 -8.39
N GLY A 370 8.26 -1.12 -8.30
CA GLY A 370 8.33 -0.18 -9.42
C GLY A 370 9.78 0.10 -9.84
N ARG A 371 10.64 0.37 -8.84
CA ARG A 371 12.07 0.62 -9.04
C ARG A 371 12.83 -0.56 -9.65
N ALA A 372 12.39 -1.78 -9.38
CA ALA A 372 12.94 -2.98 -10.00
C ALA A 372 12.62 -3.11 -11.51
N SER A 373 11.65 -2.33 -12.00
CA SER A 373 11.17 -2.32 -13.39
C SER A 373 11.56 -1.03 -14.13
N GLY A 374 12.57 -0.31 -13.65
CA GLY A 374 13.10 0.91 -14.26
C GLY A 374 12.25 2.16 -14.03
N TRP A 375 11.31 2.13 -13.09
CA TRP A 375 10.46 3.27 -12.75
C TRP A 375 11.02 4.05 -11.55
N ALA A 376 11.52 5.26 -11.81
CA ALA A 376 11.89 6.23 -10.77
C ALA A 376 10.63 6.79 -10.08
N CYS A 377 10.22 6.14 -8.99
CA CYS A 377 8.96 6.40 -8.30
C CYS A 377 9.12 6.68 -6.79
N ASP A 378 10.33 6.92 -6.30
CA ASP A 378 10.57 7.20 -4.89
C ASP A 378 9.96 8.55 -4.46
N VAL A 379 8.98 8.48 -3.56
CA VAL A 379 8.29 9.68 -3.04
C VAL A 379 9.26 10.62 -2.34
N ARG A 380 10.32 10.12 -1.70
CA ARG A 380 11.33 10.93 -0.98
C ARG A 380 12.12 11.84 -1.91
N LYS A 381 12.30 11.47 -3.18
CA LYS A 381 12.95 12.29 -4.21
C LYS A 381 11.95 13.15 -4.98
N ARG A 382 10.79 12.58 -5.36
CA ARG A 382 9.80 13.26 -6.21
C ARG A 382 8.98 14.31 -5.46
N HIS A 383 8.58 13.99 -4.23
CA HIS A 383 7.84 14.88 -3.34
C HIS A 383 8.49 14.87 -1.95
N PRO A 384 9.69 15.48 -1.81
CA PRO A 384 10.44 15.40 -0.56
C PRO A 384 9.65 15.93 0.63
N TYR A 385 9.71 15.19 1.73
CA TYR A 385 9.12 15.54 3.02
C TYR A 385 10.18 15.40 4.12
N ALA A 386 9.93 15.98 5.30
CA ALA A 386 10.89 16.03 6.41
C ALA A 386 12.31 16.41 5.92
N MET A 387 13.33 15.61 6.25
CA MET A 387 14.72 15.89 5.85
C MET A 387 15.13 15.32 4.50
N TYR A 388 14.27 14.57 3.80
CA TYR A 388 14.63 13.91 2.53
C TYR A 388 15.07 14.89 1.42
N GLY A 389 14.64 16.15 1.47
CA GLY A 389 15.07 17.19 0.53
C GLY A 389 16.46 17.78 0.81
N LYS A 390 17.09 17.43 1.93
CA LYS A 390 18.40 17.95 2.37
C LYS A 390 19.48 16.85 2.49
N VAL A 391 19.11 15.59 2.32
CA VAL A 391 20.05 14.44 2.35
C VAL A 391 20.31 13.95 0.94
N ASP A 392 21.52 13.47 0.71
CA ASP A 392 21.88 12.84 -0.56
C ASP A 392 21.80 11.31 -0.45
N PHE A 393 21.21 10.69 -1.45
CA PHE A 393 21.08 9.23 -1.53
C PHE A 393 20.71 8.83 -2.95
N GLU A 394 21.07 7.61 -3.34
CA GLU A 394 20.75 7.06 -4.65
C GLU A 394 19.34 6.45 -4.64
N GLU A 395 18.54 6.78 -5.65
CA GLU A 395 17.33 6.01 -5.96
C GLU A 395 17.75 4.74 -6.71
N VAL A 396 17.65 3.58 -6.05
CA VAL A 396 18.12 2.31 -6.59
C VAL A 396 17.18 1.83 -7.70
N LEU A 397 17.67 1.71 -8.93
CA LEU A 397 16.91 1.24 -10.08
C LEU A 397 17.52 0.00 -10.72
N TYR A 398 16.66 -0.87 -11.24
CA TYR A 398 16.98 -2.01 -12.08
C TYR A 398 15.99 -2.05 -13.25
N ASP A 399 16.37 -2.64 -14.39
CA ASP A 399 15.53 -2.65 -15.60
C ASP A 399 14.89 -4.01 -15.87
N GLU A 400 15.31 -5.05 -15.16
CA GLU A 400 14.93 -6.43 -15.44
C GLU A 400 13.49 -6.77 -15.03
N GLY A 401 12.93 -6.08 -14.03
CA GLY A 401 11.56 -6.28 -13.56
C GLY A 401 11.29 -7.63 -12.88
N ASP A 402 12.30 -8.47 -12.67
CA ASP A 402 12.17 -9.81 -12.13
C ASP A 402 12.26 -9.88 -10.59
N CYS A 403 12.06 -11.07 -10.04
CA CYS A 403 12.18 -11.32 -8.60
C CYS A 403 13.57 -10.94 -8.05
N PHE A 404 14.64 -11.15 -8.83
CA PHE A 404 16.00 -10.85 -8.39
C PHE A 404 16.27 -9.34 -8.30
N ALA A 405 15.78 -8.56 -9.26
CA ALA A 405 15.82 -7.10 -9.25
C ALA A 405 15.06 -6.55 -8.03
N ARG A 406 13.83 -7.03 -7.77
CA ARG A 406 13.04 -6.65 -6.58
C ARG A 406 13.75 -6.94 -5.27
N TYR A 407 14.44 -8.08 -5.20
CA TYR A 407 15.27 -8.45 -4.06
C TYR A 407 16.45 -7.47 -3.91
N MET A 408 17.20 -7.22 -4.99
CA MET A 408 18.38 -6.36 -4.96
C MET A 408 18.08 -4.90 -4.65
N VAL A 409 16.91 -4.38 -5.08
CA VAL A 409 16.47 -3.03 -4.68
C VAL A 409 16.43 -2.93 -3.16
N ARG A 410 15.73 -3.83 -2.48
CA ARG A 410 15.59 -3.81 -1.01
C ARG A 410 16.92 -3.99 -0.28
N MET A 411 17.82 -4.82 -0.82
CA MET A 411 19.16 -4.99 -0.24
C MET A 411 20.00 -3.71 -0.34
N ARG A 412 20.00 -3.03 -1.49
CA ARG A 412 20.69 -1.74 -1.65
C ARG A 412 20.00 -0.62 -0.89
N GLU A 413 18.69 -0.69 -0.69
CA GLU A 413 17.96 0.27 0.15
C GLU A 413 18.41 0.22 1.60
N ILE A 414 18.78 -0.95 2.14
CA ILE A 414 19.40 -1.03 3.47
C ILE A 414 20.70 -0.20 3.51
N GLU A 415 21.52 -0.26 2.45
CA GLU A 415 22.74 0.56 2.33
C GLU A 415 22.40 2.05 2.29
N GLN A 416 21.44 2.43 1.45
CA GLN A 416 21.02 3.84 1.32
C GLN A 416 20.39 4.38 2.61
N SER A 417 19.60 3.57 3.34
CA SER A 417 19.08 3.94 4.66
C SER A 417 20.20 4.19 5.66
N MET A 418 21.25 3.35 5.67
CA MET A 418 22.43 3.60 6.51
C MET A 418 23.15 4.90 6.11
N ASP A 419 23.32 5.16 4.82
CA ASP A 419 23.96 6.38 4.30
C ASP A 419 23.17 7.65 4.68
N ILE A 420 21.83 7.60 4.62
CA ILE A 420 20.95 8.71 5.05
C ILE A 420 21.09 8.94 6.56
N ILE A 421 21.07 7.88 7.36
CA ILE A 421 21.18 7.99 8.82
C ILE A 421 22.55 8.58 9.21
N GLU A 422 23.64 8.15 8.59
CA GLU A 422 24.99 8.69 8.86
C GLU A 422 25.10 10.20 8.60
N GLN A 423 24.40 10.73 7.59
CA GLN A 423 24.36 12.18 7.31
C GLN A 423 23.62 12.99 8.38
N LEU A 424 22.61 12.39 9.02
CA LEU A 424 21.71 13.09 9.95
C LEU A 424 22.08 12.89 11.43
N ILE A 425 22.60 11.72 11.80
CA ILE A 425 22.69 11.27 13.20
C ILE A 425 23.59 12.17 14.07
N ASP A 426 24.61 12.79 13.49
CA ASP A 426 25.54 13.71 14.17
C ASP A 426 25.06 15.16 14.22
N ASN A 427 24.04 15.49 13.44
CA ASN A 427 23.59 16.86 13.21
C ASN A 427 22.16 17.09 13.74
N ILE A 428 21.65 16.23 14.63
CA ILE A 428 20.32 16.38 15.23
C ILE A 428 20.30 17.71 16.02
N PRO A 429 19.50 18.72 15.61
CA PRO A 429 19.50 20.02 16.26
C PRO A 429 18.87 19.94 17.65
N GLU A 430 19.38 20.69 18.62
CA GLU A 430 18.73 20.92 19.92
C GLU A 430 17.39 21.66 19.75
N GLY A 431 16.42 21.39 20.63
CA GLY A 431 15.13 22.10 20.62
C GLY A 431 13.94 21.27 21.06
N GLU A 432 12.74 21.85 20.94
CA GLU A 432 11.49 21.16 21.28
C GLU A 432 11.18 20.03 20.28
N TYR A 433 10.87 18.84 20.82
CA TYR A 433 10.47 17.65 20.06
C TYR A 433 8.95 17.59 19.81
N GLN A 434 8.17 18.50 20.39
CA GLN A 434 6.73 18.56 20.21
C GLN A 434 6.22 20.00 20.32
N LEU A 435 5.41 20.40 19.33
CA LEU A 435 4.73 21.69 19.36
C LEU A 435 3.52 21.67 20.30
N LYS A 436 3.20 22.82 20.89
CA LYS A 436 1.98 22.99 21.69
C LYS A 436 0.74 22.98 20.80
N MET A 437 0.05 21.85 20.75
CA MET A 437 -1.17 21.66 19.97
C MET A 437 -2.42 22.04 20.77
N LYS A 438 -3.49 22.39 20.05
CA LYS A 438 -4.82 22.55 20.66
C LYS A 438 -5.32 21.21 21.20
N PRO A 439 -5.98 21.16 22.37
CA PRO A 439 -6.50 19.91 22.92
C PRO A 439 -7.50 19.19 22.01
N VAL A 440 -8.28 19.96 21.24
CA VAL A 440 -9.19 19.45 20.22
C VAL A 440 -8.68 19.89 18.86
N ILE A 441 -8.27 18.92 18.06
CA ILE A 441 -7.82 19.13 16.69
C ILE A 441 -9.03 19.15 15.77
N ARG A 442 -9.15 20.22 14.98
CA ARG A 442 -10.17 20.38 13.93
C ARG A 442 -9.47 20.88 12.68
N ILE A 443 -9.46 20.06 11.66
CA ILE A 443 -8.94 20.44 10.35
C ILE A 443 -10.03 21.27 9.64
N PRO A 444 -9.70 22.39 8.98
CA PRO A 444 -10.67 23.13 8.17
C PRO A 444 -11.40 22.25 7.16
N GLU A 445 -12.54 22.74 6.67
CA GLU A 445 -13.29 22.06 5.62
C GLU A 445 -12.46 21.99 4.33
N GLY A 446 -12.39 20.81 3.74
CA GLY A 446 -11.62 20.56 2.53
C GLY A 446 -11.12 19.13 2.39
N SER A 447 -10.45 18.89 1.27
CA SER A 447 -9.83 17.60 0.93
C SER A 447 -8.32 17.71 1.01
N TYR A 448 -7.70 16.83 1.78
CA TYR A 448 -6.25 16.82 2.02
C TYR A 448 -5.66 15.48 1.61
N TYR A 449 -4.50 15.53 0.97
CA TYR A 449 -3.73 14.35 0.61
C TYR A 449 -2.26 14.57 0.94
N ALA A 450 -1.67 13.56 1.54
CA ALA A 450 -0.25 13.45 1.80
C ALA A 450 0.18 11.99 1.65
N ALA A 451 1.42 11.77 1.23
CA ALA A 451 1.97 10.44 1.08
C ALA A 451 3.44 10.40 1.49
N VAL A 452 3.88 9.23 1.92
CA VAL A 452 5.28 8.93 2.28
C VAL A 452 5.76 7.72 1.48
N GLU A 453 7.07 7.56 1.39
CA GLU A 453 7.66 6.32 0.90
C GLU A 453 7.70 5.31 2.06
N GLY A 454 6.72 4.42 2.13
CA GLY A 454 6.78 3.24 2.99
C GLY A 454 7.84 2.25 2.49
N SER A 455 8.11 1.21 3.27
CA SER A 455 9.12 0.20 2.91
C SER A 455 8.74 -0.64 1.68
N ARG A 456 7.46 -0.63 1.29
CA ARG A 456 6.91 -1.37 0.14
C ARG A 456 6.51 -0.47 -1.02
N GLY A 457 6.64 0.85 -0.85
CA GLY A 457 6.23 1.86 -1.81
C GLY A 457 5.38 2.94 -1.17
N GLU A 458 4.66 3.67 -2.01
CA GLU A 458 3.94 4.86 -1.58
C GLU A 458 2.77 4.52 -0.63
N PHE A 459 2.79 5.06 0.58
CA PHE A 459 1.64 5.01 1.48
C PHE A 459 0.98 6.39 1.52
N GLY A 460 -0.28 6.46 1.10
CA GLY A 460 -1.03 7.71 0.96
C GLY A 460 -2.19 7.81 1.94
N VAL A 461 -2.46 9.01 2.43
CA VAL A 461 -3.60 9.33 3.29
C VAL A 461 -4.43 10.41 2.61
N PHE A 462 -5.69 10.10 2.38
CA PHE A 462 -6.69 11.08 1.93
C PHE A 462 -7.67 11.36 3.06
N ILE A 463 -7.88 12.64 3.38
CA ILE A 463 -8.83 13.10 4.39
C ILE A 463 -9.82 14.06 3.73
N GLU A 464 -11.11 13.75 3.87
CA GLU A 464 -12.18 14.71 3.69
C GLU A 464 -12.58 15.24 5.07
N SER A 465 -12.52 16.55 5.27
CA SER A 465 -12.92 17.22 6.51
C SER A 465 -14.12 18.13 6.28
N ARG A 466 -15.04 18.14 7.26
CA ARG A 466 -16.15 19.11 7.35
C ARG A 466 -15.96 20.12 8.49
N GLY A 467 -14.72 20.36 8.93
CA GLY A 467 -14.42 21.27 10.04
C GLY A 467 -14.59 20.67 11.45
N GLU A 468 -14.90 19.38 11.53
CA GLU A 468 -15.20 18.67 12.78
C GLU A 468 -13.94 18.10 13.46
N LYS A 469 -14.13 17.54 14.66
CA LYS A 469 -13.05 16.88 15.44
C LYS A 469 -12.65 15.49 14.93
N SER A 470 -13.49 14.91 14.07
CA SER A 470 -13.28 13.62 13.41
C SER A 470 -13.30 13.81 11.89
N PRO A 471 -12.55 12.99 11.12
CA PRO A 471 -12.58 13.05 9.67
C PRO A 471 -13.96 12.64 9.15
N TYR A 472 -14.45 13.32 8.12
CA TYR A 472 -15.69 12.91 7.44
C TYR A 472 -15.47 11.61 6.64
N ARG A 473 -14.28 11.51 6.03
CA ARG A 473 -13.75 10.31 5.40
C ARG A 473 -12.23 10.29 5.57
N MET A 474 -11.67 9.10 5.83
CA MET A 474 -10.24 8.86 5.81
C MET A 474 -9.94 7.60 5.00
N LYS A 475 -9.31 7.75 3.84
CA LYS A 475 -8.91 6.64 2.96
C LYS A 475 -7.39 6.44 3.05
N PHE A 476 -6.98 5.19 3.16
CA PHE A 476 -5.57 4.81 3.06
C PHE A 476 -5.30 4.18 1.68
N ARG A 477 -4.33 4.76 0.97
CA ARG A 477 -3.72 4.15 -0.22
C ARG A 477 -2.71 3.12 0.27
N SER A 478 -3.13 1.86 0.22
CA SER A 478 -2.31 0.71 0.60
C SER A 478 -1.09 0.61 -0.31
N THR A 479 0.02 0.18 0.28
CA THR A 479 1.21 -0.24 -0.46
C THR A 479 1.02 -1.64 -1.06
N GLY A 480 0.30 -2.52 -0.36
CA GLY A 480 0.09 -3.92 -0.74
C GLY A 480 -0.95 -4.16 -1.82
N LEU A 481 -2.04 -3.37 -1.91
CA LEU A 481 -3.09 -3.62 -2.89
C LEU A 481 -2.60 -3.56 -4.35
N PRO A 482 -1.78 -2.56 -4.77
CA PRO A 482 -1.14 -2.56 -6.10
C PRO A 482 -0.20 -3.75 -6.35
N LEU A 483 0.41 -4.30 -5.30
CA LEU A 483 1.32 -5.44 -5.42
C LEU A 483 0.55 -6.72 -5.68
N VAL A 484 -0.60 -6.89 -5.02
CA VAL A 484 -1.48 -8.04 -5.24
C VAL A 484 -2.23 -7.95 -6.57
N SER A 485 -2.57 -6.74 -7.03
CA SER A 485 -3.26 -6.57 -8.33
C SER A 485 -2.42 -7.02 -9.52
N CYS A 486 -1.10 -6.86 -9.47
CA CYS A 486 -0.21 -7.32 -10.55
C CYS A 486 0.14 -8.82 -10.48
N LEU A 487 -0.24 -9.53 -9.40
CA LEU A 487 0.20 -10.91 -9.14
C LEU A 487 -0.20 -11.89 -10.24
N GLU A 488 -1.43 -11.79 -10.76
CA GLU A 488 -1.87 -12.64 -11.87
C GLU A 488 -1.02 -12.39 -13.13
N THR A 489 -0.75 -11.12 -13.45
CA THR A 489 0.01 -10.74 -14.66
C THR A 489 1.42 -11.32 -14.63
N ILE A 490 2.10 -11.27 -13.48
CA ILE A 490 3.48 -11.72 -13.36
C ILE A 490 3.62 -13.23 -13.09
N ALA A 491 2.59 -13.89 -12.56
CA ALA A 491 2.58 -15.33 -12.30
C ALA A 491 2.08 -16.16 -13.50
N ARG A 492 1.36 -15.57 -14.44
CA ARG A 492 0.85 -16.27 -15.62
C ARG A 492 2.00 -16.83 -16.46
N GLY A 493 1.93 -18.11 -16.79
CA GLY A 493 2.93 -18.82 -17.58
C GLY A 493 4.16 -19.30 -16.79
N THR A 494 4.26 -18.98 -15.49
CA THR A 494 5.32 -19.51 -14.63
C THR A 494 4.92 -20.84 -13.99
N LYS A 495 5.86 -21.52 -13.33
CA LYS A 495 5.53 -22.73 -12.58
C LYS A 495 4.89 -22.39 -11.24
N ILE A 496 4.12 -23.32 -10.68
CA ILE A 496 3.55 -23.17 -9.33
C ILE A 496 4.60 -22.91 -8.24
N ALA A 497 5.79 -23.49 -8.36
CA ALA A 497 6.88 -23.25 -7.40
C ALA A 497 7.44 -21.82 -7.47
N ASP A 498 7.28 -21.16 -8.61
CA ASP A 498 7.76 -19.79 -8.84
C ASP A 498 6.80 -18.77 -8.22
N LEU A 499 5.51 -19.11 -8.08
CA LEU A 499 4.52 -18.26 -7.40
C LEU A 499 4.97 -17.88 -5.98
N ILE A 500 5.66 -18.79 -5.30
CA ILE A 500 6.19 -18.55 -3.95
C ILE A 500 7.29 -17.47 -3.97
N ALA A 501 8.20 -17.53 -4.93
CA ALA A 501 9.25 -16.53 -5.10
C ALA A 501 8.66 -15.17 -5.54
N ILE A 502 7.66 -15.21 -6.42
CA ILE A 502 6.93 -14.01 -6.89
C ILE A 502 6.25 -13.33 -5.71
N GLY A 503 5.45 -14.06 -4.94
CA GLY A 503 4.76 -13.54 -3.76
C GLY A 503 5.73 -13.02 -2.71
N GLY A 504 6.78 -13.79 -2.42
CA GLY A 504 7.82 -13.40 -1.46
C GLY A 504 8.54 -12.10 -1.86
N THR A 505 8.88 -11.91 -3.14
CA THR A 505 9.59 -10.70 -3.60
C THR A 505 8.72 -9.46 -3.78
N LEU A 506 7.40 -9.62 -3.89
CA LEU A 506 6.47 -8.49 -3.82
C LEU A 506 6.42 -7.88 -2.41
N ASP A 507 6.63 -8.68 -1.36
CA ASP A 507 6.66 -8.21 0.04
C ASP A 507 5.35 -7.57 0.48
N TYR A 508 4.20 -8.12 0.08
CA TYR A 508 2.91 -7.59 0.53
C TYR A 508 2.63 -7.93 2.01
N VAL A 509 1.94 -7.02 2.71
CA VAL A 509 1.51 -7.22 4.10
C VAL A 509 -0.01 -7.25 4.14
N VAL A 510 -0.58 -8.42 4.50
CA VAL A 510 -2.03 -8.66 4.40
C VAL A 510 -2.87 -7.64 5.17
N PRO A 511 -2.53 -7.23 6.41
CA PRO A 511 -3.29 -6.20 7.11
C PRO A 511 -3.27 -4.79 6.48
N ASP A 512 -2.33 -4.49 5.59
CA ASP A 512 -2.31 -3.23 4.80
C ASP A 512 -3.22 -3.32 3.58
N ILE A 513 -3.44 -4.53 3.04
CA ILE A 513 -4.38 -4.77 1.93
C ILE A 513 -5.83 -4.69 2.47
N ASP A 514 -6.08 -5.39 3.57
CA ASP A 514 -7.40 -5.59 4.20
C ASP A 514 -7.71 -4.48 5.25
N ARG A 515 -7.94 -3.26 4.78
CA ARG A 515 -8.01 -2.03 5.61
C ARG A 515 -9.40 -1.76 6.19
#